data_AF-A0A3A0FIF8-F1
#
_entry.id   AF-A0A3A0FIF8-F1
#
_cell.length_a   1.000
_cell.length_b   1.000
_cell.length_c   1.000
_cell.angle_alpha   90.00
_cell.angle_beta   90.00
_cell.angle_gamma   90.00
#
_symmetry.space_group_name_H-M   'P 1'
#
loop_
_entity.id
_entity.type
_entity.pdbx_description
1 polymer ?
#
loop_
_entity_poly.entity_id
_entity_poly.type
_entity_poly.pdbx_seq_one_letter_code
_entity_poly.pdbx_strand_id
1 'polypeptide(L)'
;MGLTIFLSFLCAAYYALFIALTLSALLAALLLVRRISGDKVAWAKGALGVLVGLSPILAVLPPYLDTRATFGERELYEPHYFSASLLSYLSSPAQNLLYGFSAAFSHDEAHLSPGLLILVLCLIGFFRVTDAKVLRIFAAAFLLALLLAGLLAIPQVPGEIANYACALSSWAALFCFCLLLWRLGNIELKLGFKIVTNRDLLSIFMFCAVLSFLISLGPQGNPNKGHLALGVHRLFYEVLPGFNSIRAISRIGIFCLFFLVMCSSLVIAQLQSKKILNTALVSLLSLAVFLENYTYSFPLSTAKPRPAIFEQLARIGNSGDALVVLPFTSELDGNRQVKSWGDFAAKNTSYMNWLSGSGRPLVNGYSGQRTKIMSEFPAHLSNFPDQRSLTSLGSIVGLRYVILLSSLIHNFNPDSFRDRVEMFSHAFRYIYGDSEGHHLFEFVAIRTITDSGFHLLAPSYPRGLVSLELMTHKQDSAEPIAVSVYNKEHFGGSPIAVLKLVPDGNWSLLSFLTPETPDRVRPLRLTFRAESEVFIRHSSYEALGSAFSSE
;
A
#
# COMPACT_ATOMS: atom_id res chain seq x y z
N MET A 1 -1.16 -0.84 -27.58
CA MET A 1 -1.95 -1.25 -26.39
C MET A 1 -1.26 -2.39 -25.65
N GLY A 2 -1.26 -3.63 -26.16
CA GLY A 2 -0.65 -4.78 -25.46
C GLY A 2 0.82 -4.55 -25.06
N LEU A 3 1.66 -4.15 -26.01
CA LEU A 3 3.08 -3.83 -25.75
C LEU A 3 3.25 -2.71 -24.70
N THR A 4 2.39 -1.67 -24.74
CA THR A 4 2.42 -0.57 -23.75
C THR A 4 2.12 -1.08 -22.35
N ILE A 5 1.10 -1.96 -22.21
CA ILE A 5 0.75 -2.57 -20.94
C ILE A 5 1.89 -3.46 -20.44
N PHE A 6 2.49 -4.27 -21.32
CA PHE A 6 3.65 -5.09 -20.97
C PHE A 6 4.84 -4.26 -20.50
N LEU A 7 5.22 -3.21 -21.24
CA LEU A 7 6.32 -2.32 -20.84
C LEU A 7 6.01 -1.60 -19.52
N SER A 8 4.76 -1.17 -19.32
CA SER A 8 4.32 -0.62 -18.02
C SER A 8 4.42 -1.67 -16.91
N PHE A 9 4.12 -2.94 -17.19
CA PHE A 9 4.21 -4.03 -16.23
C PHE A 9 5.66 -4.28 -15.79
N LEU A 10 6.61 -4.24 -16.72
CA LEU A 10 8.05 -4.36 -16.42
C LEU A 10 8.56 -3.22 -15.54
N CYS A 11 8.03 -2.01 -15.70
CA CYS A 11 8.40 -0.87 -14.84
C CYS A 11 7.70 -0.94 -13.48
N ALA A 12 6.39 -1.20 -13.48
CA ALA A 12 5.56 -1.28 -12.29
C ALA A 12 4.21 -1.96 -12.62
N ALA A 13 3.96 -3.14 -12.05
CA ALA A 13 2.68 -3.84 -12.18
C ALA A 13 1.47 -2.95 -11.84
N TYR A 14 1.64 -2.06 -10.86
CA TYR A 14 0.67 -1.04 -10.48
C TYR A 14 0.23 -0.14 -11.64
N TYR A 15 1.17 0.41 -12.40
CA TYR A 15 0.87 1.30 -13.53
C TYR A 15 0.38 0.54 -14.76
N ALA A 16 0.72 -0.75 -14.91
CA ALA A 16 0.14 -1.58 -15.96
C ALA A 16 -1.38 -1.69 -15.86
N LEU A 17 -1.92 -1.84 -14.64
CA LEU A 17 -3.36 -1.86 -14.41
C LEU A 17 -4.01 -0.52 -14.78
N PHE A 18 -3.40 0.60 -14.38
CA PHE A 18 -3.89 1.93 -14.72
C PHE A 18 -3.83 2.22 -16.21
N ILE A 19 -2.77 1.78 -16.90
CA ILE A 19 -2.65 1.91 -18.36
C ILE A 19 -3.68 1.03 -19.07
N ALA A 20 -3.90 -0.21 -18.62
CA ALA A 20 -4.92 -1.09 -19.17
C ALA A 20 -6.33 -0.47 -19.03
N LEU A 21 -6.65 0.06 -17.84
CA LEU A 21 -7.88 0.78 -17.59
C LEU A 21 -8.00 2.03 -18.48
N THR A 22 -6.94 2.82 -18.58
CA THR A 22 -6.89 4.05 -19.38
C THR A 22 -7.15 3.76 -20.87
N LEU A 23 -6.48 2.76 -21.42
CA LEU A 23 -6.65 2.34 -22.81
C LEU A 23 -8.06 1.79 -23.06
N SER A 24 -8.63 1.07 -22.09
CA SER A 24 -10.01 0.58 -22.14
C SER A 24 -11.02 1.72 -22.09
N ALA A 25 -10.77 2.75 -21.27
CA ALA A 25 -11.60 3.95 -21.19
C ALA A 25 -11.57 4.75 -22.49
N LEU A 26 -10.38 4.93 -23.09
CA LEU A 26 -10.23 5.57 -24.39
C LEU A 26 -11.00 4.83 -25.48
N LEU A 27 -10.90 3.49 -25.51
CA LEU A 27 -11.65 2.66 -26.45
C LEU A 27 -13.16 2.75 -26.21
N ALA A 28 -13.61 2.69 -24.97
CA ALA A 28 -15.02 2.82 -24.61
C ALA A 28 -15.60 4.19 -25.03
N ALA A 29 -14.88 5.28 -24.74
CA ALA A 29 -15.27 6.62 -25.16
C ALA A 29 -15.30 6.76 -26.68
N LEU A 30 -14.30 6.21 -27.38
CA LEU A 30 -14.27 6.15 -28.84
C LEU A 30 -15.48 5.40 -29.38
N LEU A 31 -15.89 4.28 -28.77
CA LEU A 31 -17.07 3.51 -29.16
C LEU A 31 -18.40 4.23 -28.91
N LEU A 32 -18.47 5.01 -27.84
CA LEU A 32 -19.65 5.82 -27.52
C LEU A 32 -19.84 6.95 -28.53
N VAL A 33 -18.75 7.62 -28.90
CA VAL A 33 -18.76 8.74 -29.86
C VAL A 33 -18.85 8.25 -31.30
N ARG A 34 -18.08 7.23 -31.64
CA ARG A 34 -18.06 6.60 -32.95
C ARG A 34 -18.56 5.17 -32.81
N ARG A 35 -19.79 4.95 -33.28
CA ARG A 35 -20.26 3.59 -33.61
C ARG A 35 -19.37 3.06 -34.72
N ILE A 36 -18.23 2.48 -34.34
CA ILE A 36 -17.40 1.70 -35.24
C ILE A 36 -18.35 0.69 -35.86
N SER A 37 -18.36 0.61 -37.20
CA SER A 37 -19.12 -0.40 -37.90
C SER A 37 -18.82 -1.76 -37.27
N GLY A 38 -19.81 -2.64 -37.18
CA GLY A 38 -19.66 -3.99 -36.61
C GLY A 38 -18.74 -4.90 -37.44
N ASP A 39 -17.68 -4.37 -38.06
CA ASP A 39 -16.63 -5.10 -38.74
C ASP A 39 -15.89 -5.97 -37.72
N LYS A 40 -16.40 -7.18 -37.56
CA LYS A 40 -15.84 -8.21 -36.67
C LYS A 40 -14.38 -8.49 -36.99
N VAL A 41 -13.93 -8.30 -38.23
CA VAL A 41 -12.55 -8.55 -38.65
C VAL A 41 -11.61 -7.51 -38.06
N ALA A 42 -12.00 -6.23 -38.07
CA ALA A 42 -11.21 -5.17 -37.44
C ALA A 42 -11.10 -5.39 -35.92
N TRP A 43 -12.20 -5.77 -35.26
CA TRP A 43 -12.20 -6.13 -33.84
C TRP A 43 -11.31 -7.33 -33.53
N ALA A 44 -11.38 -8.39 -34.34
CA ALA A 44 -10.54 -9.56 -34.18
C ALA A 44 -9.05 -9.22 -34.35
N LYS A 45 -8.69 -8.42 -35.35
CA LYS A 45 -7.31 -7.94 -35.56
C LYS A 45 -6.82 -7.10 -34.37
N GLY A 46 -7.66 -6.21 -33.85
CA GLY A 46 -7.34 -5.40 -32.67
C GLY A 46 -7.13 -6.26 -31.43
N ALA A 47 -8.05 -7.20 -31.16
CA ALA A 47 -7.95 -8.13 -30.04
C ALA A 47 -6.69 -9.00 -30.15
N LEU A 48 -6.41 -9.56 -31.34
CA LEU A 48 -5.20 -10.33 -31.58
C LEU A 48 -3.94 -9.50 -31.34
N GLY A 49 -3.89 -8.25 -31.81
CA GLY A 49 -2.77 -7.35 -31.56
C GLY A 49 -2.56 -7.03 -30.08
N VAL A 50 -3.64 -6.89 -29.30
CA VAL A 50 -3.55 -6.75 -27.83
C VAL A 50 -2.99 -8.02 -27.19
N LEU A 51 -3.52 -9.19 -27.56
CA LEU A 51 -3.07 -10.48 -27.02
C LEU A 51 -1.59 -10.75 -27.33
N VAL A 52 -1.16 -10.52 -28.58
CA VAL A 52 0.25 -10.66 -28.98
C VAL A 52 1.14 -9.71 -28.19
N GLY A 53 0.69 -8.47 -27.96
CA GLY A 53 1.47 -7.51 -27.16
C GLY A 53 1.51 -7.82 -25.66
N LEU A 54 0.51 -8.53 -25.11
CA LEU A 54 0.47 -8.96 -23.71
C LEU A 54 1.19 -10.29 -23.48
N SER A 55 1.43 -11.10 -24.51
CA SER A 55 2.04 -12.43 -24.38
C SER A 55 3.36 -12.44 -23.58
N PRO A 56 4.24 -11.41 -23.65
CA PRO A 56 5.46 -11.42 -22.83
C PRO A 56 5.20 -11.33 -21.32
N ILE A 57 4.02 -10.86 -20.88
CA ILE A 57 3.62 -10.89 -19.47
C ILE A 57 3.57 -12.32 -18.94
N LEU A 58 3.24 -13.32 -19.78
CA LEU A 58 3.14 -14.72 -19.35
C LEU A 58 4.46 -15.25 -18.77
N ALA A 59 5.60 -14.75 -19.24
CA ALA A 59 6.92 -15.15 -18.73
C ALA A 59 7.23 -14.57 -17.33
N VAL A 60 6.64 -13.41 -16.99
CA VAL A 60 6.88 -12.70 -15.72
C VAL A 60 5.71 -12.81 -14.75
N LEU A 61 4.60 -13.41 -15.17
CA LEU A 61 3.41 -13.59 -14.36
C LEU A 61 3.62 -14.54 -13.17
N PRO A 62 4.33 -15.68 -13.28
CA PRO A 62 4.52 -16.60 -12.15
C PRO A 62 5.15 -15.96 -10.90
N PRO A 63 6.30 -15.24 -10.96
CA PRO A 63 6.86 -14.61 -9.76
C PRO A 63 5.96 -13.51 -9.19
N TYR A 64 5.17 -12.84 -10.04
CA TYR A 64 4.17 -11.88 -9.58
C TYR A 64 3.00 -12.57 -8.84
N LEU A 65 2.51 -13.69 -9.35
CA LEU A 65 1.47 -14.48 -8.69
C LEU A 65 1.99 -15.08 -7.38
N ASP A 66 3.26 -15.50 -7.32
CA ASP A 66 3.89 -15.95 -6.08
C ASP A 66 3.97 -14.81 -5.05
N THR A 67 4.37 -13.61 -5.48
CA THR A 67 4.36 -12.40 -4.64
C THR A 67 2.94 -12.07 -4.17
N ARG A 68 1.93 -12.13 -5.06
CA ARG A 68 0.52 -11.90 -4.71
C ARG A 68 0.00 -12.96 -3.74
N ALA A 69 0.35 -14.23 -3.92
CA ALA A 69 -0.02 -15.29 -2.98
C ALA A 69 0.66 -15.07 -1.61
N THR A 70 1.89 -14.56 -1.63
CA THR A 70 2.66 -14.25 -0.42
C THR A 70 2.09 -13.10 0.39
N PHE A 71 1.71 -12.01 -0.28
CA PHE A 71 1.17 -10.82 0.38
C PHE A 71 -0.36 -10.82 0.46
N GLY A 72 -1.04 -11.74 -0.21
CA GLY A 72 -2.50 -11.80 -0.27
C GLY A 72 -3.11 -10.62 -1.03
N GLU A 73 -4.44 -10.58 -1.02
CA GLU A 73 -5.21 -9.46 -1.58
C GLU A 73 -5.28 -8.32 -0.57
N ARG A 74 -5.40 -7.07 -1.05
CA ARG A 74 -5.65 -5.95 -0.14
C ARG A 74 -7.14 -5.83 0.07
N GLU A 75 -7.52 -5.63 1.31
CA GLU A 75 -8.91 -5.41 1.68
C GLU A 75 -9.43 -4.07 1.13
N LEU A 76 -10.70 -4.04 0.75
CA LEU A 76 -11.35 -2.88 0.14
C LEU A 76 -11.38 -1.62 1.04
N TYR A 77 -11.18 -1.78 2.35
CA TYR A 77 -11.06 -0.63 3.26
C TYR A 77 -9.72 0.11 3.12
N GLU A 78 -8.66 -0.51 2.60
CA GLU A 78 -7.36 0.19 2.48
C GLU A 78 -7.45 1.36 1.49
N PRO A 79 -7.99 1.19 0.26
CA PRO A 79 -8.20 2.29 -0.68
C PRO A 79 -8.97 3.48 -0.12
N HIS A 80 -9.90 3.26 0.82
CA HIS A 80 -10.66 4.34 1.45
C HIS A 80 -9.76 5.38 2.12
N TYR A 81 -8.66 4.96 2.77
CA TYR A 81 -7.74 5.87 3.46
C TYR A 81 -6.76 6.59 2.53
N PHE A 82 -6.63 6.12 1.29
CA PHE A 82 -5.77 6.71 0.26
C PHE A 82 -6.58 7.17 -0.95
N SER A 83 -7.85 7.51 -0.73
CA SER A 83 -8.73 8.06 -1.76
C SER A 83 -8.44 9.56 -1.92
N ALA A 84 -8.47 10.03 -3.16
CA ALA A 84 -8.50 11.45 -3.43
C ALA A 84 -9.85 12.05 -3.02
N SER A 85 -9.86 13.35 -2.77
CA SER A 85 -11.07 14.17 -2.63
C SER A 85 -11.09 15.25 -3.70
N LEU A 86 -12.16 16.04 -3.78
CA LEU A 86 -12.15 17.24 -4.64
C LEU A 86 -10.99 18.19 -4.27
N LEU A 87 -10.69 18.32 -2.98
CA LEU A 87 -9.59 19.15 -2.49
C LEU A 87 -8.22 18.65 -2.91
N SER A 88 -8.05 17.35 -3.17
CA SER A 88 -6.82 16.78 -3.75
C SER A 88 -6.47 17.41 -5.10
N TYR A 89 -7.49 17.73 -5.91
CA TYR A 89 -7.31 18.35 -7.23
C TYR A 89 -7.11 19.88 -7.17
N LEU A 90 -7.16 20.46 -5.97
CA LEU A 90 -6.76 21.84 -5.68
C LEU A 90 -5.51 21.90 -4.80
N SER A 91 -4.98 20.73 -4.41
CA SER A 91 -3.83 20.61 -3.53
C SER A 91 -2.56 20.44 -4.35
N SER A 92 -1.62 21.36 -4.15
CA SER A 92 -0.27 21.31 -4.71
C SER A 92 0.73 20.93 -3.61
N PRO A 93 1.88 20.32 -3.96
CA PRO A 93 2.94 20.07 -2.98
C PRO A 93 3.37 21.37 -2.28
N ALA A 94 3.84 21.29 -1.04
CA ALA A 94 4.27 22.47 -0.26
C ALA A 94 5.41 23.26 -0.95
N GLN A 95 6.17 22.60 -1.81
CA GLN A 95 7.26 23.19 -2.60
C GLN A 95 6.79 23.83 -3.92
N ASN A 96 5.49 23.86 -4.20
CA ASN A 96 4.96 24.57 -5.36
C ASN A 96 5.08 26.09 -5.15
N LEU A 97 5.52 26.80 -6.19
CA LEU A 97 5.81 28.22 -6.15
C LEU A 97 4.60 29.10 -5.80
N LEU A 98 3.44 28.82 -6.41
CA LEU A 98 2.25 29.68 -6.28
C LEU A 98 1.24 29.13 -5.26
N TYR A 99 1.14 27.81 -5.15
CA TYR A 99 0.09 27.10 -4.42
C TYR A 99 0.62 26.21 -3.30
N GLY A 100 1.85 26.40 -2.82
CA GLY A 100 2.40 25.63 -1.70
C GLY A 100 1.50 25.63 -0.44
N PHE A 101 0.74 26.71 -0.22
CA PHE A 101 -0.22 26.82 0.88
C PHE A 101 -1.38 25.80 0.79
N SER A 102 -1.70 25.31 -0.42
CA SER A 102 -2.77 24.33 -0.65
C SER A 102 -2.36 22.90 -0.32
N ALA A 103 -1.11 22.65 0.10
CA ALA A 103 -0.65 21.32 0.50
C ALA A 103 -1.52 20.73 1.63
N ALA A 104 -1.98 21.57 2.57
CA ALA A 104 -2.84 21.14 3.68
C ALA A 104 -4.24 20.65 3.24
N PHE A 105 -4.65 20.88 1.99
CA PHE A 105 -5.95 20.44 1.47
C PHE A 105 -6.02 18.94 1.22
N SER A 106 -4.86 18.25 1.17
CA SER A 106 -4.80 16.81 0.96
C SER A 106 -3.61 16.18 1.68
N HIS A 107 -3.41 14.88 1.48
CA HIS A 107 -2.26 14.15 2.00
C HIS A 107 -1.17 14.00 0.92
N ASP A 108 0.05 13.65 1.33
CA ASP A 108 1.24 13.61 0.46
C ASP A 108 1.05 12.81 -0.85
N GLU A 109 0.31 11.69 -0.81
CA GLU A 109 0.02 10.87 -1.99
C GLU A 109 -1.13 11.39 -2.90
N ALA A 110 -1.73 12.55 -2.61
CA ALA A 110 -2.88 13.08 -3.33
C ALA A 110 -2.79 14.60 -3.62
N HIS A 111 -1.58 15.14 -3.77
CA HIS A 111 -1.40 16.45 -4.39
C HIS A 111 -1.59 16.34 -5.91
N LEU A 112 -2.83 16.57 -6.35
CA LEU A 112 -3.29 16.33 -7.72
C LEU A 112 -3.75 17.63 -8.40
N SER A 113 -3.21 18.79 -8.01
CA SER A 113 -3.56 20.04 -8.69
C SER A 113 -2.99 20.09 -10.12
N PRO A 114 -3.81 20.31 -11.16
CA PRO A 114 -3.32 20.63 -12.51
C PRO A 114 -3.05 22.13 -12.70
N GLY A 115 -3.38 22.97 -11.72
CA GLY A 115 -3.45 24.42 -11.86
C GLY A 115 -4.82 24.93 -12.35
N LEU A 116 -5.22 26.11 -11.86
CA LEU A 116 -6.41 26.86 -12.25
C LEU A 116 -6.45 27.16 -13.75
N LEU A 117 -5.31 27.47 -14.40
CA LEU A 117 -5.33 27.76 -15.84
C LEU A 117 -5.77 26.55 -16.66
N ILE A 118 -5.27 25.36 -16.30
CA ILE A 118 -5.68 24.12 -16.96
C ILE A 118 -7.16 23.85 -16.72
N LEU A 119 -7.66 24.06 -15.49
CA LEU A 119 -9.09 23.89 -15.17
C LEU A 119 -9.97 24.84 -15.97
N VAL A 120 -9.59 26.12 -16.09
CA VAL A 120 -10.32 27.13 -16.88
C VAL A 120 -10.34 26.76 -18.36
N LEU A 121 -9.20 26.34 -18.93
CA LEU A 121 -9.14 25.90 -20.32
C LEU A 121 -9.99 24.65 -20.57
N CYS A 122 -10.00 23.70 -19.64
CA CYS A 122 -10.86 22.54 -19.71
C CYS A 122 -12.35 22.93 -19.64
N LEU A 123 -12.71 23.89 -18.79
CA LEU A 123 -14.09 24.40 -18.71
C LEU A 123 -14.53 25.07 -20.03
N ILE A 124 -13.67 25.87 -20.65
CA ILE A 124 -13.91 26.43 -22.00
C ILE A 124 -14.11 25.30 -23.02
N GLY A 125 -13.26 24.27 -22.97
CA GLY A 125 -13.39 23.08 -23.81
C GLY A 125 -14.73 22.37 -23.60
N PHE A 126 -15.18 22.23 -22.36
CA PHE A 126 -16.43 21.54 -22.03
C PHE A 126 -17.63 22.30 -22.59
N PHE A 127 -17.66 23.64 -22.45
CA PHE A 127 -18.71 24.46 -23.05
C PHE A 127 -18.72 24.38 -24.59
N ARG A 128 -17.54 24.24 -25.23
CA ARG A 128 -17.45 24.01 -26.67
C ARG A 128 -17.98 22.64 -27.08
N VAL A 129 -17.70 21.60 -26.30
CA VAL A 129 -18.27 20.25 -26.52
C VAL A 129 -19.80 20.26 -26.39
N THR A 130 -20.36 21.18 -25.60
CA THR A 130 -21.79 21.20 -25.23
C THR A 130 -22.59 22.34 -25.86
N ASP A 131 -22.02 23.04 -26.84
CA ASP A 131 -22.63 24.25 -27.43
C ASP A 131 -24.01 23.99 -28.08
N ALA A 132 -24.19 22.78 -28.64
CA ALA A 132 -25.45 22.34 -29.21
C ALA A 132 -26.55 22.27 -28.14
N LYS A 133 -27.69 22.95 -28.38
CA LYS A 133 -28.82 23.05 -27.42
C LYS A 133 -29.27 21.69 -26.85
N VAL A 134 -29.31 20.65 -27.69
CA VAL A 134 -29.72 19.28 -27.29
C VAL A 134 -28.77 18.65 -26.27
N LEU A 135 -27.51 19.08 -26.22
CA LEU A 135 -26.51 18.55 -25.28
C LEU A 135 -26.52 19.28 -23.94
N ARG A 136 -27.08 20.49 -23.85
CA ARG A 136 -27.00 21.35 -22.66
C ARG A 136 -27.65 20.73 -21.42
N ILE A 137 -28.76 20.01 -21.58
CA ILE A 137 -29.44 19.36 -20.45
C ILE A 137 -28.59 18.23 -19.85
N PHE A 138 -27.97 17.40 -20.70
CA PHE A 138 -27.06 16.33 -20.26
C PHE A 138 -25.79 16.91 -19.64
N ALA A 139 -25.27 18.01 -20.21
CA ALA A 139 -24.14 18.73 -19.68
C ALA A 139 -24.41 19.30 -18.28
N ALA A 140 -25.57 19.95 -18.08
CA ALA A 140 -25.96 20.50 -16.79
C ALA A 140 -26.17 19.39 -15.74
N ALA A 141 -26.84 18.30 -16.11
CA ALA A 141 -27.03 17.15 -15.22
C ALA A 141 -25.68 16.51 -14.83
N PHE A 142 -24.77 16.33 -15.80
CA PHE A 142 -23.41 15.87 -15.55
C PHE A 142 -22.64 16.80 -14.60
N LEU A 143 -22.62 18.11 -14.86
CA LEU A 143 -21.88 19.07 -14.03
C LEU A 143 -22.43 19.10 -12.60
N LEU A 144 -23.76 19.08 -12.44
CA LEU A 144 -24.38 19.02 -11.12
C LEU A 144 -23.99 17.74 -10.38
N ALA A 145 -24.09 16.58 -11.02
CA ALA A 145 -23.73 15.30 -10.42
C ALA A 145 -22.23 15.22 -10.09
N LEU A 146 -21.36 15.72 -10.96
CA LEU A 146 -19.91 15.76 -10.73
C LEU A 146 -19.55 16.69 -9.56
N LEU A 147 -20.17 17.86 -9.50
CA LEU A 147 -19.97 18.81 -8.41
C LEU A 147 -20.45 18.23 -7.08
N LEU A 148 -21.63 17.59 -7.04
CA LEU A 148 -22.14 16.91 -5.86
C LEU A 148 -21.20 15.78 -5.42
N ALA A 149 -20.72 14.94 -6.34
CA ALA A 149 -19.75 13.90 -6.04
C ALA A 149 -18.47 14.48 -5.42
N GLY A 150 -17.92 15.54 -6.01
CA GLY A 150 -16.73 16.21 -5.51
C GLY A 150 -16.91 16.83 -4.12
N LEU A 151 -18.00 17.58 -3.91
CA LEU A 151 -18.29 18.24 -2.64
C LEU A 151 -18.54 17.22 -1.51
N LEU A 152 -19.25 16.12 -1.81
CA LEU A 152 -19.50 15.06 -0.83
C LEU A 152 -18.27 14.20 -0.53
N ALA A 153 -17.25 14.21 -1.39
CA ALA A 153 -15.98 13.53 -1.17
C ALA A 153 -15.01 14.34 -0.28
N ILE A 154 -15.38 15.55 0.15
CA ILE A 154 -14.55 16.38 1.02
C ILE A 154 -14.51 15.75 2.43
N PRO A 155 -13.32 15.52 3.03
CA PRO A 155 -13.19 14.83 4.32
C PRO A 155 -14.00 15.46 5.48
N GLN A 156 -14.26 16.76 5.41
CA GLN A 156 -15.04 17.54 6.37
C GLN A 156 -16.55 17.28 6.31
N VAL A 157 -17.03 16.47 5.36
CA VAL A 157 -18.43 16.01 5.28
C VAL A 157 -18.49 14.55 5.78
N PRO A 158 -18.34 14.30 7.10
CA PRO A 158 -18.35 12.94 7.62
C PRO A 158 -19.75 12.34 7.52
N GLY A 159 -19.80 11.02 7.37
CA GLY A 159 -21.04 10.24 7.52
C GLY A 159 -21.23 9.21 6.42
N GLU A 160 -21.91 8.12 6.77
CA GLU A 160 -22.27 7.06 5.82
C GLU A 160 -23.16 7.58 4.69
N ILE A 161 -24.13 8.42 5.03
CA ILE A 161 -25.07 9.01 4.06
C ILE A 161 -24.32 9.86 3.03
N ALA A 162 -23.32 10.65 3.45
CA ALA A 162 -22.52 11.46 2.55
C ALA A 162 -21.72 10.58 1.57
N ASN A 163 -21.13 9.47 2.06
CA ASN A 163 -20.44 8.49 1.22
C ASN A 163 -21.38 7.85 0.18
N TYR A 164 -22.60 7.43 0.58
CA TYR A 164 -23.57 6.85 -0.34
C TYR A 164 -24.08 7.87 -1.36
N ALA A 165 -24.33 9.11 -0.94
CA ALA A 165 -24.71 10.20 -1.83
C ALA A 165 -23.58 10.55 -2.82
N CYS A 166 -22.33 10.52 -2.37
CA CYS A 166 -21.16 10.70 -3.23
C CYS A 166 -21.06 9.57 -4.27
N ALA A 167 -21.23 8.32 -3.85
CA ALA A 167 -21.24 7.16 -4.74
C ALA A 167 -22.35 7.28 -5.81
N LEU A 168 -23.59 7.56 -5.39
CA LEU A 168 -24.72 7.75 -6.30
C LEU A 168 -24.46 8.90 -7.29
N SER A 169 -23.96 10.03 -6.80
CA SER A 169 -23.63 11.19 -7.64
C SER A 169 -22.49 10.88 -8.63
N SER A 170 -21.52 10.07 -8.23
CA SER A 170 -20.42 9.60 -9.09
C SER A 170 -20.95 8.75 -10.25
N TRP A 171 -21.84 7.79 -9.96
CA TRP A 171 -22.49 6.98 -10.99
C TRP A 171 -23.39 7.82 -11.91
N ALA A 172 -24.16 8.75 -11.35
CA ALA A 172 -24.99 9.67 -12.12
C ALA A 172 -24.15 10.55 -13.05
N ALA A 173 -23.00 11.06 -12.59
CA ALA A 173 -22.07 11.84 -13.40
C ALA A 173 -21.53 11.00 -14.57
N LEU A 174 -21.05 9.79 -14.31
CA LEU A 174 -20.54 8.89 -15.34
C LEU A 174 -21.62 8.54 -16.38
N PHE A 175 -22.82 8.19 -15.93
CA PHE A 175 -23.95 7.88 -16.80
C PHE A 175 -24.35 9.07 -17.68
N CYS A 176 -24.52 10.27 -17.09
CA CYS A 176 -24.85 11.48 -17.84
C CYS A 176 -23.77 11.83 -18.88
N PHE A 177 -22.49 11.63 -18.54
CA PHE A 177 -21.39 11.89 -19.45
C PHE A 177 -21.34 10.87 -20.60
N CYS A 178 -21.62 9.58 -20.35
CA CYS A 178 -21.81 8.57 -21.40
C CYS A 178 -22.94 8.95 -22.37
N LEU A 179 -24.08 9.41 -21.85
CA LEU A 179 -25.20 9.88 -22.67
C LEU A 179 -24.81 11.11 -23.51
N LEU A 180 -24.04 12.03 -22.95
CA LEU A 180 -23.51 13.20 -23.64
C LEU A 180 -22.62 12.79 -24.82
N LEU A 181 -21.67 11.87 -24.61
CA LEU A 181 -20.80 11.34 -25.68
C LEU A 181 -21.62 10.66 -26.78
N TRP A 182 -22.56 9.81 -26.40
CA TRP A 182 -23.42 9.09 -27.34
C TRP A 182 -24.26 10.06 -28.19
N ARG A 183 -24.84 11.10 -27.57
CA ARG A 183 -25.59 12.14 -28.28
C ARG A 183 -24.70 12.98 -29.19
N LEU A 184 -23.50 13.35 -28.73
CA LEU A 184 -22.51 14.06 -29.53
C LEU A 184 -22.17 13.28 -30.79
N GLY A 185 -21.79 12.01 -30.64
CA GLY A 185 -21.48 11.11 -31.76
C GLY A 185 -22.59 11.00 -32.78
N ASN A 186 -23.85 10.86 -32.33
CA ASN A 186 -25.01 10.82 -33.21
C ASN A 186 -25.22 12.14 -33.97
N ILE A 187 -24.96 13.29 -33.35
CA ILE A 187 -25.05 14.59 -34.01
C ILE A 187 -23.96 14.69 -35.09
N GLU A 188 -22.72 14.32 -34.78
CA GLU A 188 -21.61 14.39 -35.74
C GLU A 188 -21.82 13.45 -36.94
N LEU A 189 -22.33 12.24 -36.70
CA LEU A 189 -22.69 11.30 -37.76
C LEU A 189 -23.80 11.87 -38.66
N LYS A 190 -24.83 12.51 -38.09
CA LYS A 190 -25.90 13.18 -38.86
C LYS A 190 -25.40 14.35 -39.68
N LEU A 191 -24.34 15.02 -39.22
CA LEU A 191 -23.65 16.09 -39.96
C LEU A 191 -22.68 15.54 -41.02
N GLY A 192 -22.55 14.22 -41.16
CA GLY A 192 -21.72 13.58 -42.19
C GLY A 192 -20.26 13.38 -41.79
N PHE A 193 -19.87 13.68 -40.55
CA PHE A 193 -18.51 13.43 -40.07
C PHE A 193 -18.30 11.93 -39.82
N LYS A 194 -17.48 11.29 -40.66
CA LYS A 194 -17.10 9.87 -40.55
C LYS A 194 -15.78 9.63 -39.80
N ILE A 195 -14.99 10.68 -39.59
CA ILE A 195 -13.70 10.64 -38.90
C ILE A 195 -13.84 11.22 -37.49
N VAL A 196 -12.91 10.89 -36.59
CA VAL A 196 -12.85 11.50 -35.25
C VAL A 196 -12.49 12.98 -35.39
N THR A 197 -13.35 13.88 -34.91
CA THR A 197 -13.12 15.33 -34.95
C THR A 197 -12.34 15.81 -33.73
N ASN A 198 -11.84 17.05 -33.75
CA ASN A 198 -11.21 17.65 -32.56
C ASN A 198 -12.19 17.74 -31.36
N ARG A 199 -13.49 17.89 -31.63
CA ARG A 199 -14.53 17.91 -30.60
C ARG A 199 -14.72 16.53 -29.99
N ASP A 200 -14.69 15.48 -30.80
CA ASP A 200 -14.69 14.10 -30.31
C ASP A 200 -13.46 13.84 -29.44
N LEU A 201 -12.26 14.15 -29.92
CA LEU A 201 -11.02 13.93 -29.17
C LEU A 201 -11.05 14.63 -27.81
N LEU A 202 -11.50 15.88 -27.78
CA LEU A 202 -11.66 16.64 -26.55
C LEU A 202 -12.65 15.95 -25.60
N SER A 203 -13.79 15.46 -26.09
CA SER A 203 -14.79 14.75 -25.29
C SER A 203 -14.30 13.38 -24.78
N ILE A 204 -13.51 12.66 -25.58
CA ILE A 204 -12.89 11.38 -25.23
C ILE A 204 -11.86 11.57 -24.12
N PHE A 205 -11.00 12.58 -24.21
CA PHE A 205 -10.06 12.89 -23.13
C PHE A 205 -10.78 13.36 -21.86
N MET A 206 -11.82 14.18 -21.98
CA MET A 206 -12.65 14.55 -20.83
C MET A 206 -13.31 13.34 -20.16
N PHE A 207 -13.77 12.35 -20.93
CA PHE A 207 -14.31 11.10 -20.37
C PHE A 207 -13.28 10.39 -19.52
N CYS A 208 -12.07 10.24 -20.04
CA CYS A 208 -11.00 9.56 -19.34
C CYS A 208 -10.56 10.33 -18.09
N ALA A 209 -10.56 11.66 -18.15
CA ALA A 209 -10.33 12.51 -16.99
C ALA A 209 -11.39 12.30 -15.90
N VAL A 210 -12.68 12.38 -16.27
CA VAL A 210 -13.81 12.17 -15.36
C VAL A 210 -13.79 10.77 -14.75
N LEU A 211 -13.59 9.73 -15.55
CA LEU A 211 -13.55 8.35 -15.04
C LEU A 211 -12.39 8.17 -14.05
N SER A 212 -11.20 8.68 -14.38
CA SER A 212 -10.03 8.61 -13.50
C SER A 212 -10.28 9.39 -12.20
N PHE A 213 -10.89 10.58 -12.30
CA PHE A 213 -11.32 11.36 -11.13
C PHE A 213 -12.26 10.55 -10.24
N LEU A 214 -13.35 10.00 -10.78
CA LEU A 214 -14.35 9.26 -10.01
C LEU A 214 -13.80 7.98 -9.38
N ILE A 215 -12.90 7.27 -10.06
CA ILE A 215 -12.21 6.09 -9.50
C ILE A 215 -11.25 6.53 -8.38
N SER A 216 -10.57 7.67 -8.53
CA SER A 216 -9.64 8.19 -7.52
C SER A 216 -10.33 8.53 -6.19
N LEU A 217 -11.63 8.79 -6.22
CA LEU A 217 -12.45 8.97 -5.00
C LEU A 217 -12.63 7.67 -4.20
N GLY A 218 -12.17 6.54 -4.73
CA GLY A 218 -12.13 5.25 -4.03
C GLY A 218 -13.50 4.62 -3.77
N PRO A 219 -13.62 3.76 -2.74
CA PRO A 219 -14.79 2.89 -2.56
C PRO A 219 -16.05 3.61 -2.07
N GLN A 220 -15.96 4.86 -1.61
CA GLN A 220 -17.09 5.64 -1.08
C GLN A 220 -17.88 4.89 0.01
N GLY A 221 -17.13 4.41 1.01
CA GLY A 221 -17.59 3.59 2.13
C GLY A 221 -16.41 2.87 2.77
N ASN A 222 -16.55 2.44 4.02
CA ASN A 222 -15.51 1.71 4.76
C ASN A 222 -16.04 0.35 5.25
N PRO A 223 -15.77 -0.74 4.51
CA PRO A 223 -16.23 -2.08 4.88
C PRO A 223 -15.74 -2.55 6.25
N ASN A 224 -14.57 -2.09 6.72
CA ASN A 224 -14.05 -2.44 8.06
C ASN A 224 -14.91 -1.85 9.19
N LYS A 225 -15.73 -0.84 8.90
CA LYS A 225 -16.73 -0.27 9.81
C LYS A 225 -18.14 -0.80 9.56
N GLY A 226 -18.30 -1.79 8.67
CA GLY A 226 -19.60 -2.33 8.27
C GLY A 226 -20.34 -1.49 7.23
N HIS A 227 -19.73 -0.43 6.67
CA HIS A 227 -20.38 0.39 5.65
C HIS A 227 -20.29 -0.26 4.27
N LEU A 228 -21.28 -0.03 3.41
CA LEU A 228 -21.23 -0.49 2.02
C LEU A 228 -20.23 0.35 1.21
N ALA A 229 -19.38 -0.30 0.43
CA ALA A 229 -18.62 0.39 -0.61
C ALA A 229 -19.47 0.45 -1.88
N LEU A 230 -19.83 1.62 -2.39
CA LEU A 230 -20.67 1.75 -3.59
C LEU A 230 -20.05 2.62 -4.69
N GLY A 231 -18.82 3.12 -4.46
CA GLY A 231 -18.11 3.97 -5.41
C GLY A 231 -17.74 3.24 -6.71
N VAL A 232 -17.49 4.02 -7.76
CA VAL A 232 -17.09 3.51 -9.09
C VAL A 232 -15.86 2.59 -9.01
N HIS A 233 -14.95 2.87 -8.08
CA HIS A 233 -13.79 2.02 -7.76
C HIS A 233 -14.16 0.55 -7.50
N ARG A 234 -15.27 0.29 -6.78
CA ARG A 234 -15.64 -1.07 -6.36
C ARG A 234 -15.89 -1.98 -7.55
N LEU A 235 -16.50 -1.46 -8.63
CA LEU A 235 -16.72 -2.24 -9.85
C LEU A 235 -15.38 -2.78 -10.38
N PHE A 236 -14.35 -1.94 -10.44
CA PHE A 236 -13.03 -2.36 -10.91
C PHE A 236 -12.32 -3.28 -9.92
N TYR A 237 -12.47 -3.05 -8.62
CA TYR A 237 -11.93 -3.92 -7.58
C TYR A 237 -12.45 -5.36 -7.72
N GLU A 238 -13.75 -5.54 -7.99
CA GLU A 238 -14.38 -6.86 -8.10
C GLU A 238 -14.20 -7.51 -9.49
N VAL A 239 -14.20 -6.70 -10.56
CA VAL A 239 -14.24 -7.24 -11.94
C VAL A 239 -12.85 -7.32 -12.58
N LEU A 240 -11.94 -6.39 -12.28
CA LEU A 240 -10.65 -6.30 -12.97
C LEU A 240 -9.56 -7.04 -12.17
N PRO A 241 -9.02 -8.17 -12.66
CA PRO A 241 -8.01 -8.92 -11.94
C PRO A 241 -6.78 -8.08 -11.57
N GLY A 242 -6.35 -8.18 -10.31
CA GLY A 242 -5.19 -7.44 -9.79
C GLY A 242 -5.51 -6.02 -9.33
N PHE A 243 -6.68 -5.46 -9.66
CA PHE A 243 -7.07 -4.12 -9.18
C PHE A 243 -7.24 -4.09 -7.66
N ASN A 244 -7.61 -5.21 -7.04
CA ASN A 244 -7.60 -5.43 -5.59
C ASN A 244 -6.21 -5.39 -4.92
N SER A 245 -5.12 -5.25 -5.68
CA SER A 245 -3.77 -5.00 -5.14
C SER A 245 -3.46 -3.51 -4.94
N ILE A 246 -4.33 -2.62 -5.43
CA ILE A 246 -4.13 -1.17 -5.42
C ILE A 246 -4.53 -0.62 -4.05
N ARG A 247 -3.54 -0.14 -3.30
CA ARG A 247 -3.78 0.57 -2.02
C ARG A 247 -4.07 2.06 -2.24
N ALA A 248 -3.18 2.72 -2.96
CA ALA A 248 -3.15 4.18 -3.06
C ALA A 248 -3.96 4.68 -4.25
N ILE A 249 -5.28 4.49 -4.19
CA ILE A 249 -6.14 4.73 -5.35
C ILE A 249 -6.09 6.19 -5.84
N SER A 250 -5.77 7.17 -4.99
CA SER A 250 -5.51 8.56 -5.38
C SER A 250 -4.54 8.70 -6.56
N ARG A 251 -3.55 7.79 -6.70
CA ARG A 251 -2.54 7.85 -7.77
C ARG A 251 -3.14 7.70 -9.18
N ILE A 252 -4.33 7.13 -9.31
CA ILE A 252 -5.03 7.10 -10.61
C ILE A 252 -5.41 8.52 -11.07
N GLY A 253 -5.48 9.48 -10.14
CA GLY A 253 -5.69 10.90 -10.42
C GLY A 253 -4.61 11.50 -11.31
N ILE A 254 -3.41 10.94 -11.37
CA ILE A 254 -2.35 11.37 -12.32
C ILE A 254 -2.85 11.26 -13.77
N PHE A 255 -3.65 10.24 -14.09
CA PHE A 255 -4.27 10.09 -15.42
C PHE A 255 -5.33 11.16 -15.67
N CYS A 256 -6.08 11.56 -14.64
CA CYS A 256 -6.97 12.72 -14.74
C CYS A 256 -6.18 13.97 -15.14
N LEU A 257 -5.06 14.27 -14.49
CA LEU A 257 -4.21 15.42 -14.83
C LEU A 257 -3.68 15.35 -16.25
N PHE A 258 -3.16 14.18 -16.64
CA PHE A 258 -2.70 13.96 -18.01
C PHE A 258 -3.79 14.28 -19.03
N PHE A 259 -5.02 13.80 -18.82
CA PHE A 259 -6.11 14.06 -19.75
C PHE A 259 -6.59 15.52 -19.73
N LEU A 260 -6.59 16.19 -18.59
CA LEU A 260 -6.89 17.62 -18.51
C LEU A 260 -5.84 18.46 -19.28
N VAL A 261 -4.55 18.11 -19.20
CA VAL A 261 -3.49 18.73 -20.00
C VAL A 261 -3.71 18.50 -21.50
N MET A 262 -4.11 17.29 -21.89
CA MET A 262 -4.45 17.00 -23.29
C MET A 262 -5.66 17.84 -23.74
N CYS A 263 -6.71 17.95 -22.93
CA CYS A 263 -7.86 18.80 -23.22
C CYS A 263 -7.47 20.28 -23.39
N SER A 264 -6.64 20.83 -22.49
CA SER A 264 -6.23 22.22 -22.55
C SER A 264 -5.40 22.52 -23.80
N SER A 265 -4.51 21.60 -24.20
CA SER A 265 -3.73 21.73 -25.43
C SER A 265 -4.60 21.78 -26.69
N LEU A 266 -5.64 20.95 -26.77
CA LEU A 266 -6.61 20.95 -27.88
C LEU A 266 -7.41 22.26 -27.94
N VAL A 267 -7.79 22.80 -26.77
CA VAL A 267 -8.50 24.08 -26.67
C VAL A 267 -7.61 25.23 -27.15
N ILE A 268 -6.34 25.27 -26.72
CA ILE A 268 -5.38 26.28 -27.17
C ILE A 268 -5.20 26.20 -28.69
N ALA A 269 -4.96 25.01 -29.24
CA ALA A 269 -4.80 24.80 -30.68
C ALA A 269 -6.06 25.27 -31.45
N GLN A 270 -7.25 25.01 -30.92
CA GLN A 270 -8.50 25.49 -31.51
C GLN A 270 -8.59 27.02 -31.48
N LEU A 271 -8.29 27.66 -30.36
CA LEU A 271 -8.33 29.13 -30.23
C LEU A 271 -7.30 29.81 -31.13
N GLN A 272 -6.11 29.22 -31.27
CA GLN A 272 -5.07 29.69 -32.19
C GLN A 272 -5.50 29.54 -33.65
N SER A 273 -6.12 28.43 -34.04
CA SER A 273 -6.64 28.24 -35.40
C SER A 273 -7.71 29.28 -35.79
N LYS A 274 -8.45 29.78 -34.79
CA LYS A 274 -9.43 30.86 -34.94
C LYS A 274 -8.83 32.27 -34.87
N LYS A 275 -7.50 32.39 -34.78
CA LYS A 275 -6.76 33.64 -34.59
C LYS A 275 -7.16 34.43 -33.33
N ILE A 276 -7.77 33.76 -32.33
CA ILE A 276 -8.10 34.38 -31.03
C ILE A 276 -6.82 34.52 -30.19
N LEU A 277 -5.96 33.50 -30.24
CA LEU A 277 -4.64 33.52 -29.62
C LEU A 277 -3.57 33.59 -30.70
N ASN A 278 -2.60 34.48 -30.53
CA ASN A 278 -1.39 34.50 -31.34
C ASN A 278 -0.28 33.66 -30.66
N THR A 279 0.81 33.40 -31.37
CA THR A 279 1.92 32.60 -30.85
C THR A 279 2.50 33.16 -29.54
N ALA A 280 2.61 34.49 -29.41
CA ALA A 280 3.12 35.12 -28.20
C ALA A 280 2.23 34.84 -26.97
N LEU A 281 0.90 34.92 -27.12
CA LEU A 281 -0.05 34.58 -26.07
C LEU A 281 -0.03 33.09 -25.72
N VAL A 282 0.14 32.20 -26.71
CA VAL A 282 0.30 30.76 -26.45
C VAL A 282 1.57 30.49 -25.63
N SER A 283 2.68 31.14 -25.98
CA SER A 283 3.93 31.05 -25.20
C SER A 283 3.76 31.59 -23.78
N LEU A 284 3.08 32.73 -23.62
CA LEU A 284 2.80 33.31 -22.30
C LEU A 284 1.91 32.40 -21.45
N LEU A 285 0.86 31.82 -22.03
CA LEU A 285 0.00 30.85 -21.36
C LEU A 285 0.78 29.59 -20.95
N SER A 286 1.65 29.10 -21.83
CA SER A 286 2.50 27.93 -21.53
C SER A 286 3.46 28.22 -20.39
N LEU A 287 4.07 29.41 -20.37
CA LEU A 287 4.91 29.88 -19.27
C LEU A 287 4.10 30.02 -17.98
N ALA A 288 2.88 30.56 -18.05
CA ALA A 288 2.02 30.69 -16.88
C ALA A 288 1.64 29.32 -16.29
N VAL A 289 1.26 28.34 -17.14
CA VAL A 289 0.99 26.95 -16.71
C VAL A 289 2.23 26.31 -16.10
N PHE A 290 3.42 26.55 -16.68
CA PHE A 290 4.68 26.09 -16.12
C PHE A 290 4.93 26.68 -14.73
N LEU A 291 4.82 28.01 -14.57
CA LEU A 291 5.02 28.70 -13.29
C LEU A 291 4.01 28.25 -12.23
N GLU A 292 2.76 28.00 -12.63
CA GLU A 292 1.69 27.51 -11.77
C GLU A 292 1.96 26.11 -11.21
N ASN A 293 2.60 25.26 -12.00
CA ASN A 293 2.96 23.89 -11.62
C ASN A 293 4.43 23.75 -11.21
N TYR A 294 5.19 24.85 -11.16
CA TYR A 294 6.61 24.81 -10.86
C TYR A 294 6.84 24.47 -9.38
N THR A 295 7.64 23.43 -9.16
CA THR A 295 8.04 22.97 -7.83
C THR A 295 9.53 23.21 -7.68
N TYR A 296 9.95 24.10 -6.79
CA TYR A 296 11.35 24.56 -6.72
C TYR A 296 12.30 23.49 -6.14
N SER A 297 11.77 22.47 -5.48
CA SER A 297 12.53 21.34 -4.95
C SER A 297 11.70 20.07 -5.04
N PHE A 298 12.28 19.03 -5.63
CA PHE A 298 11.69 17.70 -5.52
C PHE A 298 11.87 17.23 -4.08
N PRO A 299 10.80 16.84 -3.37
CA PRO A 299 10.87 16.43 -1.97
C PRO A 299 11.44 15.02 -1.84
N LEU A 300 12.64 14.78 -2.37
CA LEU A 300 13.41 13.59 -2.07
C LEU A 300 13.95 13.78 -0.66
N SER A 301 13.33 13.10 0.30
CA SER A 301 13.91 13.01 1.64
C SER A 301 15.32 12.46 1.52
N THR A 302 16.31 13.20 1.98
CA THR A 302 17.67 12.67 2.07
C THR A 302 17.66 11.45 2.99
N ALA A 303 18.41 10.42 2.61
CA ALA A 303 18.60 9.27 3.49
C ALA A 303 19.16 9.78 4.81
N LYS A 304 18.45 9.51 5.90
CA LYS A 304 18.94 9.87 7.24
C LYS A 304 20.28 9.14 7.47
N PRO A 305 21.27 9.80 8.10
CA PRO A 305 22.54 9.15 8.40
C PRO A 305 22.29 7.89 9.23
N ARG A 306 23.05 6.83 8.95
CA ARG A 306 22.97 5.55 9.67
C ARG A 306 23.56 5.75 11.06
N PRO A 307 22.82 5.51 12.16
CA PRO A 307 23.37 5.62 13.50
C PRO A 307 24.50 4.61 13.75
N ALA A 308 25.51 5.00 14.54
CA ALA A 308 26.72 4.20 14.78
C ALA A 308 26.43 2.81 15.37
N ILE A 309 25.34 2.68 16.15
CA ILE A 309 24.87 1.39 16.67
C ILE A 309 24.65 0.32 15.58
N PHE A 310 24.23 0.71 14.37
CA PHE A 310 24.03 -0.22 13.26
C PHE A 310 25.35 -0.68 12.62
N GLU A 311 26.43 0.08 12.77
CA GLU A 311 27.77 -0.36 12.38
C GLU A 311 28.31 -1.39 13.37
N GLN A 312 28.07 -1.19 14.67
CA GLN A 312 28.44 -2.18 15.68
C GLN A 312 27.64 -3.48 15.53
N LEU A 313 26.33 -3.38 15.25
CA LEU A 313 25.51 -4.55 14.94
C LEU A 313 26.08 -5.35 13.75
N ALA A 314 26.63 -4.69 12.74
CA ALA A 314 27.22 -5.36 11.58
C ALA A 314 28.51 -6.14 11.92
N ARG A 315 29.16 -5.82 13.05
CA ARG A 315 30.39 -6.49 13.52
C ARG A 315 30.13 -7.69 14.42
N ILE A 316 28.90 -7.85 14.91
CA ILE A 316 28.54 -8.90 15.89
C ILE A 316 27.49 -9.84 15.30
N GLY A 317 27.49 -11.09 15.76
CA GLY A 317 26.42 -12.07 15.53
C GLY A 317 26.35 -12.67 14.13
N ASN A 318 25.36 -13.54 13.91
CA ASN A 318 25.13 -14.20 12.63
C ASN A 318 24.13 -13.42 11.78
N SER A 319 24.30 -13.39 10.46
CA SER A 319 23.38 -12.71 9.54
C SER A 319 21.94 -13.26 9.61
N GLY A 320 21.75 -14.50 10.06
CA GLY A 320 20.42 -15.10 10.22
C GLY A 320 19.61 -14.62 11.44
N ASP A 321 20.24 -13.96 12.42
CA ASP A 321 19.51 -13.57 13.63
C ASP A 321 18.58 -12.38 13.36
N ALA A 322 17.30 -12.55 13.71
CA ALA A 322 16.31 -11.50 13.58
C ALA A 322 16.52 -10.40 14.64
N LEU A 323 16.12 -9.20 14.27
CA LEU A 323 16.23 -8.03 15.15
C LEU A 323 14.97 -7.18 15.11
N VAL A 324 14.78 -6.39 16.16
CA VAL A 324 13.74 -5.37 16.24
C VAL A 324 14.36 -4.01 16.57
N VAL A 325 13.85 -2.96 15.96
CA VAL A 325 14.29 -1.57 16.22
C VAL A 325 13.13 -0.79 16.85
N LEU A 326 13.40 -0.13 17.97
CA LEU A 326 12.44 0.65 18.73
C LEU A 326 12.79 2.14 18.69
N PRO A 327 11.78 3.04 18.71
CA PRO A 327 10.34 2.77 18.72
C PRO A 327 9.77 2.50 17.32
N PHE A 328 8.62 1.84 17.23
CA PHE A 328 7.94 1.57 15.94
C PHE A 328 7.28 2.84 15.34
N THR A 329 6.84 3.75 16.19
CA THR A 329 6.14 5.02 15.88
C THR A 329 6.53 6.05 16.95
N SER A 330 6.45 7.34 16.63
CA SER A 330 6.69 8.44 17.58
C SER A 330 5.64 8.46 18.67
N GLU A 331 4.39 8.20 18.31
CA GLU A 331 3.24 8.37 19.21
C GLU A 331 2.18 7.28 19.00
N LEU A 332 1.47 6.99 20.09
CA LEU A 332 0.25 6.20 20.11
C LEU A 332 -0.94 7.10 20.43
N ASP A 333 -2.12 6.74 19.95
CA ASP A 333 -3.37 7.40 20.33
C ASP A 333 -3.88 6.94 21.71
N GLY A 334 -5.01 7.50 22.17
CA GLY A 334 -5.61 7.12 23.46
C GLY A 334 -6.02 5.66 23.58
N ASN A 335 -6.21 4.96 22.46
CA ASN A 335 -6.50 3.52 22.38
C ASN A 335 -5.23 2.67 22.25
N ARG A 336 -4.05 3.29 22.42
CA ARG A 336 -2.73 2.68 22.24
C ARG A 336 -2.49 2.16 20.81
N GLN A 337 -3.16 2.71 19.81
CA GLN A 337 -2.92 2.39 18.40
C GLN A 337 -1.91 3.37 17.80
N VAL A 338 -1.30 3.00 16.68
CA VAL A 338 -0.39 3.89 15.92
C VAL A 338 -1.15 5.17 15.53
N LYS A 339 -0.72 6.32 16.07
CA LYS A 339 -1.37 7.61 15.82
C LYS A 339 -1.21 8.08 14.37
N SER A 340 -0.04 7.86 13.78
CA SER A 340 0.26 8.22 12.38
C SER A 340 0.95 7.07 11.66
N TRP A 341 0.26 6.49 10.68
CA TRP A 341 0.85 5.45 9.82
C TRP A 341 1.95 5.98 8.90
N GLY A 342 1.92 7.28 8.57
CA GLY A 342 3.00 7.93 7.82
C GLY A 342 4.30 7.98 8.63
N ASP A 343 4.21 8.35 9.92
CA ASP A 343 5.35 8.34 10.83
C ASP A 343 5.91 6.93 11.02
N PHE A 344 5.04 5.95 11.27
CA PHE A 344 5.40 4.53 11.31
C PHE A 344 6.15 4.12 10.04
N ALA A 345 5.58 4.37 8.86
CA ALA A 345 6.17 3.95 7.59
C ALA A 345 7.54 4.61 7.37
N ALA A 346 7.67 5.91 7.65
CA ALA A 346 8.91 6.66 7.48
C ALA A 346 10.04 6.14 8.38
N LYS A 347 9.75 5.87 9.66
CA LYS A 347 10.74 5.32 10.61
C LYS A 347 11.18 3.92 10.22
N ASN A 348 10.23 3.02 10.01
CA ASN A 348 10.56 1.63 9.72
C ASN A 348 11.25 1.48 8.35
N THR A 349 10.94 2.33 7.37
CA THR A 349 11.71 2.43 6.12
C THR A 349 13.15 2.91 6.37
N SER A 350 13.34 3.88 7.27
CA SER A 350 14.69 4.33 7.67
C SER A 350 15.48 3.18 8.31
N TYR A 351 14.85 2.38 9.18
CA TYR A 351 15.48 1.21 9.80
C TYR A 351 15.89 0.16 8.77
N MET A 352 15.02 -0.13 7.81
CA MET A 352 15.34 -1.03 6.70
C MET A 352 16.53 -0.51 5.88
N ASN A 353 16.56 0.78 5.56
CA ASN A 353 17.67 1.38 4.82
C ASN A 353 18.98 1.29 5.60
N TRP A 354 18.95 1.55 6.92
CA TRP A 354 20.12 1.41 7.78
C TRP A 354 20.58 -0.04 7.94
N LEU A 355 19.69 -1.02 7.82
CA LEU A 355 20.03 -2.44 7.87
C LEU A 355 20.38 -3.03 6.51
N SER A 356 20.23 -2.26 5.43
CA SER A 356 20.58 -2.70 4.09
C SER A 356 22.03 -3.21 4.07
N GLY A 357 22.22 -4.39 3.48
CA GLY A 357 23.51 -5.09 3.43
C GLY A 357 23.87 -5.92 4.67
N SER A 358 23.13 -5.86 5.78
CA SER A 358 23.41 -6.70 6.97
C SER A 358 23.01 -8.16 6.82
N GLY A 359 22.11 -8.47 5.86
CA GLY A 359 21.50 -9.80 5.71
C GLY A 359 20.54 -10.19 6.83
N ARG A 360 20.35 -9.33 7.84
CA ARG A 360 19.54 -9.62 9.03
C ARG A 360 18.05 -9.39 8.80
N PRO A 361 17.17 -10.32 9.19
CA PRO A 361 15.73 -10.10 9.16
C PRO A 361 15.31 -9.01 10.17
N LEU A 362 14.50 -8.04 9.72
CA LEU A 362 13.93 -7.00 10.58
C LEU A 362 12.46 -7.32 10.89
N VAL A 363 12.14 -7.44 12.18
CA VAL A 363 10.78 -7.74 12.67
C VAL A 363 9.79 -6.65 12.29
N ASN A 364 10.18 -5.39 12.43
CA ASN A 364 9.34 -4.23 12.16
C ASN A 364 9.59 -3.57 10.80
N GLY A 365 10.03 -4.35 9.81
CA GLY A 365 10.21 -3.84 8.45
C GLY A 365 8.88 -3.41 7.82
N TYR A 366 8.88 -2.29 7.10
CA TYR A 366 7.69 -1.79 6.39
C TYR A 366 7.57 -2.40 4.99
N SER A 367 6.51 -3.17 4.76
CA SER A 367 6.22 -3.85 3.48
C SER A 367 5.06 -3.21 2.69
N GLY A 368 4.52 -2.09 3.17
CA GLY A 368 3.31 -1.49 2.60
C GLY A 368 2.00 -2.22 2.91
N GLN A 369 2.06 -3.27 3.72
CA GLN A 369 0.91 -3.95 4.31
C GLN A 369 0.89 -3.77 5.83
N ARG A 370 -0.30 -3.77 6.43
CA ARG A 370 -0.47 -3.63 7.87
C ARG A 370 -0.62 -5.02 8.50
N THR A 371 0.47 -5.55 9.05
CA THR A 371 0.42 -6.84 9.75
C THR A 371 -0.03 -6.66 11.20
N LYS A 372 -0.45 -7.76 11.84
CA LYS A 372 -0.82 -7.77 13.26
C LYS A 372 0.33 -7.30 14.17
N ILE A 373 1.57 -7.63 13.81
CA ILE A 373 2.76 -7.14 14.50
C ILE A 373 2.79 -5.61 14.46
N MET A 374 2.57 -5.00 13.28
CA MET A 374 2.58 -3.56 13.13
C MET A 374 1.45 -2.85 13.91
N SER A 375 0.30 -3.48 14.10
CA SER A 375 -0.80 -2.89 14.87
C SER A 375 -0.66 -3.09 16.38
N GLU A 376 -0.21 -4.25 16.84
CA GLU A 376 -0.22 -4.60 18.27
C GLU A 376 1.10 -4.28 18.99
N PHE A 377 2.24 -4.52 18.34
CA PHE A 377 3.55 -4.40 18.99
C PHE A 377 3.89 -2.98 19.42
N PRO A 378 3.54 -1.91 18.69
CA PRO A 378 3.77 -0.55 19.17
C PRO A 378 3.19 -0.31 20.58
N ALA A 379 1.99 -0.82 20.85
CA ALA A 379 1.33 -0.73 22.15
C ALA A 379 1.97 -1.60 23.24
N HIS A 380 2.56 -2.72 22.83
CA HIS A 380 3.17 -3.69 23.73
C HIS A 380 4.59 -3.30 24.13
N LEU A 381 5.28 -2.55 23.27
CA LEU A 381 6.68 -2.16 23.39
C LEU A 381 6.86 -0.69 23.76
N SER A 382 5.76 0.05 23.99
CA SER A 382 5.82 1.49 24.29
C SER A 382 6.56 1.82 25.59
N ASN A 383 6.55 0.89 26.55
CA ASN A 383 7.17 1.06 27.88
C ASN A 383 8.45 0.22 28.04
N PHE A 384 9.09 -0.16 26.92
CA PHE A 384 10.25 -1.03 26.94
C PHE A 384 11.39 -0.51 27.85
N PRO A 385 12.06 -1.39 28.63
CA PRO A 385 11.69 -2.78 28.89
C PRO A 385 10.65 -2.90 30.01
N ASP A 386 9.68 -3.80 29.81
CA ASP A 386 8.72 -4.27 30.82
C ASP A 386 8.31 -5.73 30.54
N GLN A 387 7.56 -6.35 31.46
CA GLN A 387 7.12 -7.75 31.31
C GLN A 387 6.28 -7.97 30.05
N ARG A 388 5.46 -6.98 29.67
CA ARG A 388 4.62 -7.06 28.46
C ARG A 388 5.47 -7.07 27.19
N SER A 389 6.52 -6.25 27.17
CA SER A 389 7.49 -6.19 26.09
C SER A 389 8.24 -7.51 25.98
N LEU A 390 8.70 -8.06 27.12
CA LEU A 390 9.36 -9.36 27.16
C LEU A 390 8.52 -10.49 26.60
N THR A 391 7.23 -10.56 26.97
CA THR A 391 6.31 -11.55 26.42
C THR A 391 6.14 -11.39 24.91
N SER A 392 6.06 -10.15 24.42
CA SER A 392 5.84 -9.87 23.00
C SER A 392 7.09 -10.16 22.16
N LEU A 393 8.27 -9.72 22.61
CA LEU A 393 9.57 -10.06 22.00
C LEU A 393 9.84 -11.57 22.09
N GLY A 394 9.48 -12.15 23.22
CA GLY A 394 9.48 -13.58 23.50
C GLY A 394 8.57 -14.40 22.59
N SER A 395 7.67 -13.78 21.86
CA SER A 395 6.84 -14.48 20.88
C SER A 395 7.46 -14.53 19.49
N ILE A 396 8.62 -13.94 19.21
CA ILE A 396 9.20 -13.92 17.86
C ILE A 396 10.26 -15.03 17.73
N VAL A 397 10.15 -15.89 16.69
CA VAL A 397 11.20 -16.86 16.36
C VAL A 397 12.43 -16.13 15.84
N GLY A 398 13.63 -16.53 16.30
CA GLY A 398 14.88 -16.01 15.75
C GLY A 398 15.27 -14.63 16.27
N LEU A 399 14.44 -13.99 17.11
CA LEU A 399 14.76 -12.68 17.66
C LEU A 399 15.96 -12.80 18.61
N ARG A 400 17.05 -12.13 18.24
CA ARG A 400 18.28 -12.07 19.03
C ARG A 400 18.65 -10.66 19.46
N TYR A 401 18.39 -9.65 18.63
CA TYR A 401 18.85 -8.30 18.89
C TYR A 401 17.70 -7.30 19.02
N VAL A 402 17.82 -6.40 19.99
CA VAL A 402 16.91 -5.27 20.18
C VAL A 402 17.74 -4.00 20.12
N ILE A 403 17.40 -3.11 19.20
CA ILE A 403 17.96 -1.76 19.13
C ILE A 403 16.92 -0.78 19.69
N LEU A 404 17.33 0.07 20.61
CA LEU A 404 16.53 1.19 21.10
C LEU A 404 17.17 2.50 20.68
N LEU A 405 16.46 3.27 19.86
CA LEU A 405 16.85 4.61 19.43
C LEU A 405 16.21 5.64 20.37
N SER A 406 16.87 5.87 21.50
CA SER A 406 16.40 6.73 22.59
C SER A 406 16.07 8.17 22.13
N SER A 407 16.83 8.71 21.17
CA SER A 407 16.59 10.05 20.59
C SER A 407 15.23 10.20 19.90
N LEU A 408 14.58 9.08 19.56
CA LEU A 408 13.26 9.05 18.91
C LEU A 408 12.10 8.87 19.90
N ILE A 409 12.37 8.74 21.20
CA ILE A 409 11.38 8.55 22.26
C ILE A 409 11.15 9.87 22.98
N HIS A 410 9.91 10.36 22.94
CA HIS A 410 9.55 11.59 23.64
C HIS A 410 9.67 11.41 25.16
N ASN A 411 10.31 12.37 25.84
CA ASN A 411 10.58 12.35 27.29
C ASN A 411 11.36 11.12 27.76
N PHE A 412 12.30 10.62 26.94
CA PHE A 412 13.19 9.54 27.36
C PHE A 412 14.02 9.95 28.59
N ASN A 413 13.87 9.21 29.69
CA ASN A 413 14.67 9.38 30.90
C ASN A 413 15.72 8.26 30.98
N PRO A 414 17.02 8.58 30.83
CA PRO A 414 18.08 7.58 30.78
C PRO A 414 18.29 6.84 32.11
N ASP A 415 18.12 7.51 33.25
CA ASP A 415 18.32 6.90 34.57
C ASP A 415 17.20 5.90 34.86
N SER A 416 15.94 6.32 34.68
CA SER A 416 14.79 5.43 34.83
C SER A 416 14.83 4.27 33.83
N PHE A 417 15.34 4.48 32.62
CA PHE A 417 15.54 3.41 31.66
C PHE A 417 16.62 2.41 32.11
N ARG A 418 17.74 2.90 32.68
CA ARG A 418 18.80 2.06 33.23
C ARG A 418 18.29 1.18 34.36
N ASP A 419 17.53 1.73 35.30
CA ASP A 419 16.94 0.99 36.40
C ASP A 419 16.02 -0.14 35.89
N ARG A 420 15.23 0.14 34.84
CA ARG A 420 14.39 -0.90 34.21
C ARG A 420 15.24 -1.96 33.51
N VAL A 421 16.29 -1.58 32.78
CA VAL A 421 17.19 -2.54 32.14
C VAL A 421 17.85 -3.45 33.19
N GLU A 422 18.26 -2.90 34.33
CA GLU A 422 18.84 -3.68 35.43
C GLU A 422 17.83 -4.67 36.02
N MET A 423 16.57 -4.23 36.22
CA MET A 423 15.47 -5.10 36.66
C MET A 423 15.22 -6.27 35.69
N PHE A 424 15.42 -6.05 34.39
CA PHE A 424 15.25 -7.06 33.34
C PHE A 424 16.58 -7.63 32.79
N SER A 425 17.67 -7.52 33.54
CA SER A 425 19.01 -7.99 33.14
C SER A 425 19.09 -9.51 32.92
N HIS A 426 18.19 -10.28 33.53
CA HIS A 426 18.05 -11.72 33.26
C HIS A 426 17.53 -12.03 31.85
N ALA A 427 16.86 -11.06 31.21
CA ALA A 427 16.26 -11.21 29.88
C ALA A 427 17.06 -10.51 28.77
N PHE A 428 17.91 -9.54 29.14
CA PHE A 428 18.71 -8.76 28.21
C PHE A 428 20.17 -8.72 28.62
N ARG A 429 21.06 -9.00 27.67
CA ARG A 429 22.47 -8.69 27.78
C ARG A 429 22.75 -7.38 27.06
N TYR A 430 23.17 -6.36 27.79
CA TYR A 430 23.61 -5.10 27.21
C TYR A 430 24.91 -5.32 26.42
N ILE A 431 24.95 -4.89 25.16
CA ILE A 431 26.12 -5.06 24.29
C ILE A 431 26.85 -3.74 24.09
N TYR A 432 26.13 -2.70 23.68
CA TYR A 432 26.73 -1.45 23.24
C TYR A 432 25.74 -0.29 23.39
N GLY A 433 26.29 0.90 23.63
CA GLY A 433 25.55 2.14 23.46
C GLY A 433 26.42 3.18 22.78
N ASP A 434 25.82 3.97 21.89
CA ASP A 434 26.53 5.01 21.15
C ASP A 434 26.45 6.37 21.86
N SER A 435 27.14 7.36 21.29
CA SER A 435 27.18 8.74 21.79
C SER A 435 25.83 9.46 21.68
N GLU A 436 24.89 8.96 20.87
CA GLU A 436 23.52 9.47 20.76
C GLU A 436 22.59 8.83 21.80
N GLY A 437 23.14 7.99 22.68
CA GLY A 437 22.42 7.31 23.74
C GLY A 437 21.57 6.15 23.23
N HIS A 438 21.80 5.65 22.01
CA HIS A 438 21.10 4.46 21.53
C HIS A 438 21.67 3.22 22.20
N HIS A 439 20.85 2.17 22.32
CA HIS A 439 21.22 0.98 23.07
C HIS A 439 21.00 -0.28 22.25
N LEU A 440 22.01 -1.16 22.24
CA LEU A 440 21.97 -2.47 21.60
C LEU A 440 21.96 -3.55 22.67
N PHE A 441 20.92 -4.36 22.64
CA PHE A 441 20.75 -5.49 23.55
C PHE A 441 20.73 -6.79 22.76
N GLU A 442 21.22 -7.84 23.41
CA GLU A 442 20.93 -9.20 23.03
C GLU A 442 19.80 -9.74 23.91
N PHE A 443 18.80 -10.31 23.28
CA PHE A 443 17.66 -10.95 23.92
C PHE A 443 18.02 -12.38 24.31
N VAL A 444 18.10 -12.64 25.62
CA VAL A 444 18.53 -13.90 26.22
C VAL A 444 17.50 -14.49 27.18
N ALA A 445 16.26 -13.99 27.12
CA ALA A 445 15.18 -14.41 28.01
C ALA A 445 14.87 -15.91 27.92
N ILE A 446 14.97 -16.58 29.07
CA ILE A 446 14.44 -17.93 29.25
C ILE A 446 12.91 -17.83 29.38
N ARG A 447 12.21 -18.64 28.59
CA ARG A 447 10.75 -18.68 28.51
C ARG A 447 10.26 -20.04 28.96
N THR A 448 9.05 -20.09 29.51
CA THR A 448 8.45 -21.35 29.96
C THR A 448 7.31 -21.76 29.04
N ILE A 449 7.30 -23.03 28.64
CA ILE A 449 6.17 -23.72 28.02
C ILE A 449 5.46 -24.50 29.12
N THR A 450 4.16 -24.23 29.25
CA THR A 450 3.24 -24.89 30.19
C THR A 450 2.07 -25.51 29.41
N ASP A 451 1.16 -26.17 30.12
CA ASP A 451 -0.11 -26.69 29.62
C ASP A 451 -1.03 -25.60 29.06
N SER A 452 -1.02 -24.41 29.66
CA SER A 452 -1.74 -23.21 29.22
C SER A 452 -1.30 -22.71 27.84
N GLY A 453 -0.14 -23.17 27.37
CA GLY A 453 0.37 -22.98 26.03
C GLY A 453 1.26 -21.76 25.88
N PHE A 454 2.38 -21.95 25.21
CA PHE A 454 3.29 -20.89 24.77
C PHE A 454 3.15 -20.68 23.26
N HIS A 455 3.48 -19.51 22.71
CA HIS A 455 3.45 -19.35 21.26
C HIS A 455 4.61 -18.55 20.70
N LEU A 456 5.02 -18.95 19.49
CA LEU A 456 5.98 -18.24 18.67
C LEU A 456 5.34 -17.80 17.34
N LEU A 457 5.85 -16.72 16.78
CA LEU A 457 5.55 -16.13 15.50
C LEU A 457 6.74 -16.41 14.60
N ALA A 458 6.57 -17.31 13.65
CA ALA A 458 7.54 -17.61 12.62
C ALA A 458 7.11 -16.96 11.29
N PRO A 459 8.05 -16.71 10.36
CA PRO A 459 7.70 -16.45 8.97
C PRO A 459 6.81 -17.58 8.43
N SER A 460 5.74 -17.22 7.73
CA SER A 460 4.86 -18.16 7.03
C SER A 460 5.34 -18.48 5.61
N TYR A 461 6.21 -17.64 5.05
CA TYR A 461 6.85 -17.84 3.77
C TYR A 461 8.29 -17.26 3.73
N PRO A 462 9.27 -17.95 3.12
CA PRO A 462 9.18 -19.34 2.64
C PRO A 462 8.92 -20.33 3.79
N ARG A 463 8.79 -21.61 3.50
CA ARG A 463 8.81 -22.65 4.54
C ARG A 463 10.21 -22.68 5.18
N GLY A 464 10.31 -23.00 6.47
CA GLY A 464 11.61 -22.99 7.14
C GLY A 464 11.73 -23.96 8.30
N LEU A 465 12.97 -24.24 8.69
CA LEU A 465 13.31 -25.04 9.84
C LEU A 465 13.30 -24.14 11.09
N VAL A 466 12.41 -24.43 12.03
CA VAL A 466 12.41 -23.81 13.36
C VAL A 466 13.25 -24.69 14.26
N SER A 467 14.30 -24.12 14.86
CA SER A 467 15.13 -24.80 15.83
C SER A 467 14.99 -24.14 17.20
N LEU A 468 14.86 -24.96 18.24
CA LEU A 468 14.62 -24.53 19.62
C LEU A 468 15.64 -25.19 20.55
N GLU A 469 16.24 -24.40 21.43
CA GLU A 469 17.02 -24.93 22.55
C GLU A 469 16.12 -25.06 23.77
N LEU A 470 15.80 -26.30 24.12
CA LEU A 470 14.84 -26.67 25.16
C LEU A 470 15.52 -27.38 26.33
N MET A 471 15.00 -27.20 27.55
CA MET A 471 15.45 -27.90 28.75
C MET A 471 14.24 -28.13 29.67
N THR A 472 14.31 -29.14 30.51
CA THR A 472 13.33 -29.37 31.57
C THR A 472 14.06 -29.72 32.85
N HIS A 473 13.39 -29.65 33.99
CA HIS A 473 13.98 -30.07 35.24
C HIS A 473 14.38 -31.55 35.18
N LYS A 474 15.50 -31.88 35.83
CA LYS A 474 15.94 -33.27 35.97
C LYS A 474 14.86 -34.06 36.71
N GLN A 475 14.40 -35.16 36.12
CA GLN A 475 13.48 -36.10 36.75
C GLN A 475 14.14 -37.48 36.84
N ASP A 476 13.76 -38.28 37.83
CA ASP A 476 14.27 -39.66 37.96
C ASP A 476 13.68 -40.60 36.90
N SER A 477 12.56 -40.20 36.28
CA SER A 477 11.97 -40.92 35.16
C SER A 477 12.81 -40.75 33.90
N ALA A 478 13.11 -41.86 33.21
CA ALA A 478 13.74 -41.84 31.89
C ALA A 478 12.74 -41.54 30.75
N GLU A 479 11.46 -41.34 31.05
CA GLU A 479 10.44 -41.09 30.04
C GLU A 479 10.60 -39.69 29.43
N PRO A 480 10.75 -39.57 28.09
CA PRO A 480 10.85 -38.28 27.43
C PRO A 480 9.56 -37.46 27.58
N ILE A 481 9.70 -36.18 27.92
CA ILE A 481 8.60 -35.21 27.94
C ILE A 481 8.27 -34.82 26.49
N ALA A 482 7.00 -34.97 26.12
CA ALA A 482 6.51 -34.57 24.82
C ALA A 482 6.16 -33.07 24.79
N VAL A 483 6.75 -32.33 23.85
CA VAL A 483 6.36 -30.95 23.51
C VAL A 483 5.63 -30.97 22.18
N SER A 484 4.30 -30.81 22.25
CA SER A 484 3.43 -30.80 21.06
C SER A 484 3.34 -29.40 20.46
N VAL A 485 3.53 -29.30 19.15
CA VAL A 485 3.49 -28.05 18.38
C VAL A 485 2.25 -28.03 17.50
N TYR A 486 1.54 -26.90 17.47
CA TYR A 486 0.29 -26.71 16.71
C TYR A 486 0.36 -25.45 15.83
N ASN A 487 -0.26 -25.51 14.64
CA ASN A 487 -0.60 -24.34 13.82
C ASN A 487 -1.96 -23.77 14.30
N LYS A 488 -2.15 -22.46 14.31
CA LYS A 488 -3.17 -21.83 15.15
C LYS A 488 -4.57 -21.71 14.52
N GLU A 489 -5.57 -22.20 15.25
CA GLU A 489 -6.70 -21.46 15.87
C GLU A 489 -7.64 -22.43 16.63
N HIS A 490 -7.57 -23.74 16.37
CA HIS A 490 -8.38 -24.74 17.08
C HIS A 490 -7.50 -25.81 17.74
N PHE A 491 -7.64 -25.96 19.05
CA PHE A 491 -7.01 -27.01 19.87
C PHE A 491 -7.62 -28.41 19.64
N GLY A 492 -8.09 -28.69 18.42
CA GLY A 492 -8.78 -29.94 18.07
C GLY A 492 -8.07 -30.78 17.01
N GLY A 493 -6.95 -30.32 16.46
CA GLY A 493 -6.17 -31.04 15.44
C GLY A 493 -4.98 -31.80 16.02
N SER A 494 -4.47 -32.76 15.25
CA SER A 494 -3.18 -33.42 15.53
C SER A 494 -2.04 -32.40 15.56
N PRO A 495 -1.04 -32.55 16.44
CA PRO A 495 0.12 -31.69 16.45
C PRO A 495 0.87 -31.79 15.12
N ILE A 496 1.40 -30.66 14.63
CA ILE A 496 2.25 -30.62 13.43
C ILE A 496 3.63 -31.23 13.69
N ALA A 497 4.07 -31.24 14.94
CA ALA A 497 5.30 -31.88 15.40
C ALA A 497 5.17 -32.23 16.88
N VAL A 498 5.82 -33.32 17.29
CA VAL A 498 5.98 -33.70 18.70
C VAL A 498 7.46 -33.83 18.97
N LEU A 499 8.01 -32.89 19.74
CA LEU A 499 9.42 -32.88 20.12
C LEU A 499 9.58 -33.67 21.42
N LYS A 500 10.46 -34.67 21.44
CA LYS A 500 10.72 -35.48 22.64
C LYS A 500 11.96 -34.95 23.35
N LEU A 501 11.80 -34.54 24.60
CA LEU A 501 12.87 -33.97 25.43
C LEU A 501 13.21 -34.92 26.58
N VAL A 502 14.50 -35.23 26.77
CA VAL A 502 14.95 -36.07 27.89
C VAL A 502 14.97 -35.22 29.17
N PRO A 503 14.40 -35.68 30.30
CA PRO A 503 14.39 -34.92 31.55
C PRO A 503 15.70 -35.04 32.33
N ASP A 504 16.82 -34.67 31.72
CA ASP A 504 18.17 -34.78 32.30
C ASP A 504 18.72 -33.46 32.88
N GLY A 505 18.01 -32.35 32.69
CA GLY A 505 18.46 -31.01 33.09
C GLY A 505 19.38 -30.32 32.08
N ASN A 506 19.65 -30.94 30.93
CA ASN A 506 20.51 -30.37 29.88
C ASN A 506 19.70 -29.66 28.80
N TRP A 507 20.35 -28.73 28.10
CA TRP A 507 19.77 -28.06 26.94
C TRP A 507 19.92 -28.94 25.70
N SER A 508 18.81 -29.22 25.04
CA SER A 508 18.73 -29.98 23.79
C SER A 508 18.28 -29.08 22.64
N LEU A 509 18.95 -29.18 21.49
CA LEU A 509 18.54 -28.52 20.26
C LEU A 509 17.56 -29.43 19.51
N LEU A 510 16.31 -28.99 19.37
CA LEU A 510 15.27 -29.71 18.66
C LEU A 510 14.73 -28.84 17.52
N SER A 511 14.56 -29.45 16.35
CA SER A 511 14.12 -28.75 15.15
C SER A 511 12.92 -29.41 14.53
N PHE A 512 12.05 -28.61 13.92
CA PHE A 512 10.95 -29.09 13.10
C PHE A 512 10.69 -28.15 11.94
N LEU A 513 10.14 -28.72 10.88
CA LEU A 513 9.83 -28.01 9.66
C LEU A 513 8.46 -27.34 9.80
N THR A 514 8.37 -26.05 9.53
CA THR A 514 7.06 -25.35 9.55
C THR A 514 6.12 -25.96 8.51
N PRO A 515 4.81 -26.03 8.77
CA PRO A 515 3.85 -26.41 7.74
C PRO A 515 3.84 -25.38 6.62
N GLU A 516 3.44 -25.81 5.43
CA GLU A 516 3.04 -24.87 4.38
C GLU A 516 1.70 -24.24 4.76
N THR A 517 1.59 -22.94 4.58
CA THR A 517 0.35 -22.21 4.82
C THR A 517 -0.15 -21.58 3.51
N PRO A 518 -1.46 -21.62 3.24
CA PRO A 518 -2.03 -20.82 2.16
C PRO A 518 -2.01 -19.32 2.52
N ASP A 519 -2.09 -18.97 3.81
CA ASP A 519 -1.91 -17.61 4.30
C ASP A 519 -0.44 -17.33 4.57
N ARG A 520 0.22 -16.75 3.57
CA ARG A 520 1.62 -16.35 3.60
C ARG A 520 1.82 -14.91 4.11
N VAL A 521 0.74 -14.17 4.37
CA VAL A 521 0.78 -12.76 4.76
C VAL A 521 1.02 -12.63 6.26
N ARG A 522 0.37 -13.52 7.01
CA ARG A 522 0.39 -13.49 8.46
C ARG A 522 1.52 -14.37 8.98
N PRO A 523 2.28 -13.90 9.99
CA PRO A 523 3.23 -14.76 10.68
C PRO A 523 2.53 -16.03 11.18
N LEU A 524 3.16 -17.18 10.95
CA LEU A 524 2.68 -18.45 11.44
C LEU A 524 2.75 -18.44 12.97
N ARG A 525 1.60 -18.60 13.63
CA ARG A 525 1.54 -18.72 15.08
C ARG A 525 1.67 -20.18 15.50
N LEU A 526 2.85 -20.55 15.94
CA LEU A 526 3.19 -21.88 16.45
C LEU A 526 2.85 -21.92 17.93
N THR A 527 1.92 -22.78 18.34
CA THR A 527 1.54 -22.95 19.75
C THR A 527 2.17 -24.22 20.30
N PHE A 528 2.85 -24.12 21.43
CA PHE A 528 3.57 -25.19 22.09
C PHE A 528 2.84 -25.57 23.37
N ARG A 529 2.71 -26.87 23.63
CA ARG A 529 2.23 -27.44 24.89
C ARG A 529 3.17 -28.53 25.36
N ALA A 530 3.39 -28.57 26.66
CA ALA A 530 4.18 -29.61 27.31
C ALA A 530 3.39 -30.15 28.50
N GLU A 531 3.56 -31.44 28.78
CA GLU A 531 2.94 -32.12 29.93
C GLU A 531 3.56 -31.68 31.26
N SER A 532 4.78 -31.17 31.21
CA SER A 532 5.51 -30.59 32.34
C SER A 532 6.15 -29.26 31.94
N GLU A 533 6.72 -28.57 32.91
CA GLU A 533 7.44 -27.33 32.67
C GLU A 533 8.66 -27.56 31.76
N VAL A 534 8.71 -26.83 30.65
CA VAL A 534 9.83 -26.85 29.70
C VAL A 534 10.31 -25.43 29.47
N PHE A 535 11.62 -25.22 29.52
CA PHE A 535 12.28 -23.94 29.31
C PHE A 535 12.79 -23.83 27.88
N ILE A 536 12.66 -22.64 27.28
CA ILE A 536 13.25 -22.26 26.00
C ILE A 536 14.22 -21.11 26.24
N ARG A 537 15.47 -21.22 25.81
CA ARG A 537 16.42 -20.08 25.86
C ARG A 537 16.72 -19.47 24.50
N HIS A 538 16.64 -20.26 23.43
CA HIS A 538 16.97 -19.82 22.08
C HIS A 538 15.98 -20.42 21.07
N SER A 539 15.64 -19.61 20.08
CA SER A 539 14.92 -20.05 18.89
C SER A 539 15.57 -19.43 17.67
N SER A 540 15.67 -20.21 16.58
CA SER A 540 16.16 -19.75 15.29
C SER A 540 15.21 -20.20 14.19
N TYR A 541 15.29 -19.50 13.06
CA TYR A 541 14.52 -19.82 11.85
C TYR A 541 15.46 -19.81 10.66
N GLU A 542 15.52 -20.93 9.96
CA GLU A 542 16.26 -21.05 8.71
C GLU A 542 15.27 -21.22 7.56
N ALA A 543 15.22 -20.22 6.68
CA ALA A 543 14.42 -20.29 5.47
C ALA A 543 14.97 -21.38 4.55
N LEU A 544 14.14 -22.36 4.20
CA LEU A 544 14.51 -23.31 3.15
C LEU A 544 14.37 -22.58 1.81
N GLY A 545 15.48 -22.44 1.09
CA GLY A 545 15.47 -21.83 -0.23
C GLY A 545 14.49 -22.54 -1.17
N SER A 546 13.94 -21.81 -2.13
CA SER A 546 12.98 -22.33 -3.12
C SER A 546 13.51 -23.47 -4.00
N ALA A 547 14.80 -23.81 -3.90
CA ALA A 547 15.42 -24.92 -4.63
C ALA A 547 14.98 -26.31 -4.11
N PHE A 548 14.34 -26.41 -2.93
CA PHE A 548 13.96 -27.69 -2.31
C PHE A 548 12.46 -28.05 -2.45
N SER A 549 11.67 -27.32 -3.23
CA SER A 549 10.21 -27.56 -3.34
C SER A 549 9.79 -28.48 -4.48
N SER A 550 10.71 -29.27 -5.07
CA SER A 550 10.42 -30.15 -6.22
C SER A 550 10.75 -31.64 -6.00
N GLU A 551 11.03 -32.05 -4.77
CA GLU A 551 11.10 -33.46 -4.34
C GLU A 551 10.01 -33.71 -3.28
#